data_AF-A0A6I1N8B0-F1
#
_entry.id   AF-A0A6I1N8B0-F1
#
_cell.length_a   1.000
_cell.length_b   1.000
_cell.length_c   1.000
_cell.angle_alpha   90.00
_cell.angle_beta   90.00
_cell.angle_gamma   90.00
#
_symmetry.space_group_name_H-M   'P 1'
#
loop_
_entity.id
_entity.type
_entity.pdbx_description
1 polymer ?
#
loop_
_entity_poly.entity_id
_entity_poly.type
_entity_poly.pdbx_seq_one_letter_code
_entity_poly.pdbx_strand_id
1 'polypeptide(L)'
;MYDQHRSTDGNSLQRDPSYSSGAMLAKPAERSGNNRIRQLLKHFGLRTSLIRLKVIDALLSADEDQRRLGVRGVHSHLLELGIPLSFLSVREVLKRLCSEGVVVLNADKSYSLHPDATAALELQDSMPQSAQIGD
;
A
#
# COMPACT_ATOMS: atom_id res chain seq x y z
N MET A 1 -19.51 -53.95 -5.82
CA MET A 1 -20.84 -53.32 -5.68
C MET A 1 -21.32 -53.63 -4.28
N TYR A 2 -21.25 -52.79 -3.25
CA TYR A 2 -21.00 -51.36 -3.10
C TYR A 2 -20.32 -51.15 -1.74
N ASP A 3 -19.29 -50.31 -1.70
CA ASP A 3 -18.82 -49.65 -0.48
C ASP A 3 -19.85 -48.57 -0.11
N GLN A 4 -20.59 -48.77 0.97
CA GLN A 4 -21.44 -47.72 1.54
C GLN A 4 -21.31 -47.75 3.05
N HIS A 5 -20.28 -47.06 3.54
CA HIS A 5 -20.22 -46.67 4.93
C HIS A 5 -19.93 -45.18 5.02
N ARG A 6 -20.73 -44.53 5.88
CA ARG A 6 -20.50 -43.25 6.58
C ARG A 6 -21.11 -41.99 5.97
N SER A 7 -22.34 -41.77 6.42
CA SER A 7 -22.98 -40.48 6.59
C SER A 7 -22.10 -39.47 7.36
N THR A 8 -22.24 -38.21 6.95
CA THR A 8 -22.38 -36.99 7.76
C THR A 8 -21.43 -36.77 8.94
N ASP A 9 -20.51 -35.81 8.81
CA ASP A 9 -20.58 -34.58 9.61
C ASP A 9 -19.87 -33.44 8.87
N GLY A 10 -20.52 -32.29 8.85
CA GLY A 10 -19.93 -31.05 8.39
C GLY A 10 -19.19 -30.36 9.51
N ASN A 11 -18.45 -29.33 9.12
CA ASN A 11 -18.05 -28.21 9.97
C ASN A 11 -16.68 -28.29 10.68
N SER A 12 -15.79 -27.45 10.17
CA SER A 12 -14.89 -26.57 10.94
C SER A 12 -13.79 -27.19 11.79
N LEU A 13 -12.63 -27.39 11.17
CA LEU A 13 -11.34 -27.22 11.83
C LEU A 13 -10.36 -26.48 10.90
N GLN A 14 -10.45 -25.15 10.93
CA GLN A 14 -9.35 -24.27 11.34
C GLN A 14 -7.93 -24.72 10.95
N ARG A 15 -7.34 -24.03 9.97
CA ARG A 15 -5.89 -23.81 9.91
C ARG A 15 -5.60 -22.52 9.13
N ASP A 16 -5.61 -21.44 9.90
CA ASP A 16 -4.65 -20.34 9.86
C ASP A 16 -3.88 -20.17 8.54
N PRO A 17 -4.19 -19.17 7.69
CA PRO A 17 -3.14 -18.54 6.93
C PRO A 17 -2.33 -17.76 7.96
N SER A 18 -1.27 -18.40 8.46
CA SER A 18 -0.22 -17.70 9.18
C SER A 18 0.12 -16.48 8.35
N TYR A 19 -0.27 -15.31 8.85
CA TYR A 19 0.22 -14.03 8.38
C TYR A 19 1.70 -14.05 8.72
N SER A 20 2.45 -14.72 7.85
CA SER A 20 3.89 -14.82 7.91
C SER A 20 4.37 -13.38 7.91
N SER A 21 4.94 -13.02 9.05
CA SER A 21 5.61 -11.79 9.35
C SER A 21 6.49 -11.37 8.18
N GLY A 22 5.94 -10.59 7.25
CA GLY A 22 6.65 -9.93 6.15
C GLY A 22 7.52 -8.77 6.65
N ALA A 23 8.13 -8.92 7.83
CA ALA A 23 9.10 -8.00 8.41
C ALA A 23 10.55 -8.48 8.19
N MET A 24 10.77 -9.47 7.33
CA MET A 24 12.11 -9.87 6.92
C MET A 24 12.38 -9.38 5.49
N LEU A 25 13.32 -8.43 5.40
CA LEU A 25 13.93 -7.90 4.18
C LEU A 25 13.22 -6.78 3.39
N ALA A 26 12.47 -5.87 4.04
CA ALA A 26 12.42 -4.51 3.50
C ALA A 26 13.75 -3.81 3.84
N LYS A 27 14.42 -3.24 2.82
CA LYS A 27 15.61 -2.37 2.97
C LYS A 27 15.32 -1.28 4.03
N PRO A 28 16.31 -0.78 4.80
CA PRO A 28 16.06 0.21 5.86
C PRO A 28 15.34 1.47 5.34
N ALA A 29 15.62 1.91 4.11
CA ALA A 29 14.89 3.00 3.45
C ALA A 29 13.41 2.66 3.17
N GLU A 30 13.13 1.44 2.69
CA GLU A 30 11.75 0.97 2.48
C GLU A 30 10.99 0.79 3.79
N ARG A 31 11.65 0.40 4.89
CA ARG A 31 11.00 0.32 6.21
C ARG A 31 10.59 1.71 6.72
N SER A 32 11.41 2.72 6.50
CA SER A 32 11.10 4.09 6.91
C SER A 32 9.96 4.68 6.07
N GLY A 33 10.03 4.55 4.73
CA GLY A 33 8.97 4.98 3.81
C GLY A 33 7.63 4.32 4.11
N ASN A 34 7.63 2.99 4.30
CA ASN A 34 6.39 2.26 4.62
C ASN A 34 5.78 2.68 5.96
N ASN A 35 6.57 3.08 6.96
CA ASN A 35 6.02 3.57 8.24
C ASN A 35 5.32 4.93 8.06
N ARG A 36 5.91 5.84 7.28
CA ARG A 36 5.31 7.14 6.95
C ARG A 36 3.98 6.96 6.21
N ILE A 37 3.96 6.11 5.17
CA ILE A 37 2.73 5.83 4.42
C ILE A 37 1.67 5.13 5.31
N ARG A 38 2.08 4.28 6.27
CA ARG A 38 1.13 3.69 7.25
C ARG A 38 0.50 4.75 8.14
N GLN A 39 1.29 5.70 8.63
CA GLN A 39 0.78 6.80 9.45
C GLN A 39 -0.14 7.72 8.64
N LEU A 40 0.21 7.99 7.38
CA LEU A 40 -0.64 8.72 6.44
C LEU A 40 -1.99 8.02 6.28
N LEU A 41 -2.01 6.73 5.92
CA LEU A 41 -3.26 5.97 5.81
C LEU A 41 -4.09 6.04 7.09
N LYS A 42 -3.45 5.97 8.26
CA LYS A 42 -4.14 6.11 9.55
C LYS A 42 -4.73 7.52 9.74
N HIS A 43 -4.04 8.57 9.32
CA HIS A 43 -4.54 9.95 9.37
C HIS A 43 -5.82 10.12 8.54
N PHE A 44 -5.86 9.52 7.35
CA PHE A 44 -7.04 9.50 6.48
C PHE A 44 -8.10 8.46 6.88
N GLY A 45 -7.97 7.77 8.03
CA GLY A 45 -8.93 6.77 8.50
C GLY A 45 -8.94 5.45 7.69
N LEU A 46 -7.91 5.22 6.88
CA LEU A 46 -7.81 4.07 5.99
C LEU A 46 -7.13 2.88 6.66
N ARG A 47 -7.62 1.68 6.32
CA ARG A 47 -6.92 0.43 6.64
C ARG A 47 -5.56 0.39 5.95
N THR A 48 -4.53 0.04 6.71
CA THR A 48 -3.16 -0.20 6.23
C THR A 48 -3.09 -1.56 5.53
N SER A 49 -3.06 -1.56 4.21
CA SER A 49 -2.88 -2.77 3.40
C SER A 49 -1.67 -2.64 2.48
N LEU A 50 -1.04 -3.77 2.13
CA LEU A 50 0.17 -3.78 1.28
C LEU A 50 -0.07 -3.11 -0.08
N ILE A 51 -1.24 -3.34 -0.68
CA ILE A 51 -1.60 -2.77 -1.98
C ILE A 51 -1.66 -1.24 -1.92
N ARG A 52 -2.32 -0.68 -0.90
CA ARG A 52 -2.42 0.78 -0.74
C ARG A 52 -1.06 1.40 -0.48
N LEU A 53 -0.25 0.75 0.36
CA LEU A 53 1.12 1.17 0.62
C LEU A 53 1.91 1.22 -0.69
N LYS A 54 1.90 0.15 -1.48
CA LYS A 54 2.68 0.06 -2.72
C LYS A 54 2.19 0.97 -3.83
N VAL A 55 0.88 1.24 -3.92
CA VAL A 55 0.35 2.26 -4.83
C VAL A 55 0.83 3.65 -4.44
N ILE A 56 0.78 4.01 -3.15
CA ILE A 56 1.24 5.32 -2.67
C ILE A 56 2.76 5.46 -2.83
N ASP A 57 3.51 4.42 -2.50
CA ASP A 57 4.98 4.32 -2.67
C ASP A 57 5.40 4.53 -4.13
N ALA A 58 4.67 3.91 -5.08
CA ALA A 58 4.89 4.10 -6.50
C ALA A 58 4.61 5.56 -6.94
N LEU A 59 3.55 6.17 -6.40
CA LEU A 59 3.20 7.57 -6.68
C LEU A 59 4.25 8.53 -6.10
N LEU A 60 4.74 8.29 -4.89
CA LEU A 60 5.83 9.05 -4.27
C LEU A 60 7.11 8.97 -5.12
N SER A 61 7.53 7.74 -5.45
CA SER A 61 8.75 7.51 -6.22
C SER A 61 8.68 8.17 -7.60
N ALA A 62 7.49 8.21 -8.21
CA ALA A 62 7.32 8.89 -9.49
C ALA A 62 7.30 10.41 -9.35
N ASP A 63 6.72 10.94 -8.27
CA ASP A 63 6.74 12.38 -7.99
C ASP A 63 8.19 12.86 -7.78
N GLU A 64 9.02 12.08 -7.07
CA GLU A 64 10.47 12.33 -6.93
C GLU A 64 11.22 12.30 -8.27
N ASP A 65 10.83 11.43 -9.20
CA ASP A 65 11.36 11.35 -10.57
C ASP A 65 10.75 12.42 -11.51
N GLN A 66 9.94 13.34 -10.97
CA GLN A 66 9.16 14.35 -11.70
C GLN A 66 8.28 13.74 -12.82
N ARG A 67 7.85 12.49 -12.61
CA ARG A 67 7.11 11.65 -13.54
C ARG A 67 5.68 11.46 -13.06
N ARG A 68 4.75 11.47 -14.00
CA ARG A 68 3.32 11.29 -13.74
C ARG A 68 2.89 9.86 -14.01
N LEU A 69 2.21 9.21 -13.06
CA LEU A 69 1.74 7.83 -13.23
C LEU A 69 0.24 7.75 -13.50
N GLY A 70 -0.14 7.25 -14.66
CA GLY A 70 -1.51 6.78 -14.91
C GLY A 70 -1.74 5.37 -14.35
N VAL A 71 -2.97 4.86 -14.50
CA VAL A 71 -3.34 3.48 -14.06
C VAL A 71 -2.38 2.43 -14.63
N ARG A 72 -1.95 2.58 -15.90
CA ARG A 72 -1.02 1.64 -16.56
C ARG A 72 0.37 1.65 -15.91
N GLY A 73 0.87 2.83 -15.53
CA GLY A 73 2.17 2.96 -14.87
C GLY A 73 2.15 2.33 -13.48
N VAL A 74 1.11 2.61 -12.69
CA VAL A 74 0.91 1.98 -11.38
C VAL A 74 0.78 0.46 -11.51
N HIS A 75 0.03 -0.03 -12.51
CA HIS A 75 -0.14 -1.45 -12.75
C HIS A 75 1.16 -2.15 -13.14
N SER A 76 1.95 -1.56 -14.05
CA SER A 76 3.29 -2.07 -14.40
C SER A 76 4.19 -2.14 -13.17
N HIS A 77 4.24 -1.06 -12.39
CA HIS A 77 5.08 -0.98 -11.20
C HIS A 77 4.71 -2.05 -10.17
N LEU A 78 3.41 -2.30 -9.95
CA LEU A 78 2.95 -3.38 -9.07
C LEU A 78 3.33 -4.78 -9.60
N LEU A 79 3.26 -5.00 -10.91
CA LEU A 79 3.71 -6.25 -11.54
C LEU A 79 5.22 -6.46 -11.35
N GLU A 80 6.02 -5.41 -11.52
CA GLU A 80 7.48 -5.44 -11.34
C GLU A 80 7.86 -5.77 -9.88
N LEU A 81 7.05 -5.33 -8.92
CA LEU A 81 7.18 -5.69 -7.50
C LEU A 81 6.68 -7.11 -7.17
N GLY A 82 6.21 -7.88 -8.15
CA GLY A 82 5.68 -9.22 -7.94
C GLY A 82 4.29 -9.25 -7.30
N ILE A 83 3.50 -8.18 -7.44
CA ILE A 83 2.14 -8.06 -6.92
C ILE A 83 1.16 -8.17 -8.10
N PRO A 84 0.70 -9.37 -8.46
CA PRO A 84 -0.16 -9.59 -9.63
C PRO A 84 -1.59 -9.14 -9.32
N LEU A 85 -1.84 -7.84 -9.48
CA LEU A 85 -3.19 -7.29 -9.47
C LEU A 85 -3.73 -7.14 -10.88
N SER A 86 -5.04 -7.34 -11.01
CA SER A 86 -5.74 -7.04 -12.25
C SER A 86 -5.80 -5.52 -12.46
N PHE A 87 -5.74 -5.09 -13.71
CA PHE A 87 -5.87 -3.66 -14.08
C PHE A 87 -7.15 -3.03 -13.50
N LEU A 88 -8.26 -3.79 -13.48
CA LEU A 88 -9.52 -3.36 -12.87
C LEU A 88 -9.35 -3.07 -11.37
N SER A 89 -8.71 -3.98 -10.64
CA SER A 89 -8.45 -3.81 -9.20
C SER A 89 -7.56 -2.61 -8.91
N VAL A 90 -6.55 -2.33 -9.76
CA VAL A 90 -5.72 -1.11 -9.63
C VAL A 90 -6.58 0.15 -9.80
N ARG A 91 -7.46 0.16 -10.80
CA ARG A 91 -8.39 1.28 -11.01
C ARG A 91 -9.34 1.46 -9.84
N GLU A 92 -9.86 0.38 -9.27
CA GLU A 92 -10.73 0.43 -8.08
C GLU A 92 -10.00 0.96 -6.86
N VAL A 93 -8.75 0.55 -6.64
CA VAL A 93 -7.91 1.06 -5.55
C VAL A 93 -7.65 2.55 -5.72
N LEU A 94 -7.23 3.00 -6.91
CA LEU A 94 -7.00 4.41 -7.20
C LEU A 94 -8.29 5.24 -7.04
N LYS A 95 -9.43 4.72 -7.50
CA LYS A 95 -10.74 5.37 -7.31
C LYS A 95 -11.10 5.50 -5.84
N ARG A 96 -10.87 4.46 -5.03
CA ARG A 96 -11.08 4.52 -3.58
C ARG A 96 -10.13 5.52 -2.92
N LEU A 97 -8.84 5.47 -3.20
CA LEU A 97 -7.87 6.44 -2.65
C LEU A 97 -8.23 7.89 -3.03
N CYS A 98 -8.80 8.09 -4.21
CA CYS A 98 -9.27 9.40 -4.66
C CYS A 98 -10.52 9.86 -3.89
N SER A 99 -11.46 8.96 -3.65
CA SER A 99 -12.65 9.24 -2.84
C SER A 99 -12.30 9.59 -1.39
N GLU A 100 -11.22 9.01 -0.88
CA GLU A 100 -10.77 9.18 0.50
C GLU A 100 -9.81 10.38 0.65
N GLY A 101 -9.49 11.08 -0.45
CA GLY A 101 -8.67 12.30 -0.43
C GLY A 101 -7.15 12.06 -0.34
N VAL A 102 -6.67 10.84 -0.54
CA VAL A 102 -5.21 10.54 -0.49
C VAL A 102 -4.53 10.77 -1.83
N VAL A 103 -5.23 10.52 -2.93
CA VAL A 103 -4.71 10.74 -4.29
C VAL A 103 -5.66 11.63 -5.07
N VAL A 104 -5.14 12.31 -6.08
CA VAL A 104 -5.91 13.15 -6.99
C VAL A 104 -5.71 12.68 -8.43
N LEU A 105 -6.81 12.67 -9.19
CA LEU A 105 -6.76 12.47 -10.64
C LEU A 105 -6.53 13.81 -11.32
N ASN A 106 -5.41 13.95 -12.02
CA ASN A 106 -5.07 15.13 -12.78
C ASN A 106 -5.79 15.15 -14.15
N ALA A 107 -5.87 16.32 -14.78
CA ALA A 107 -6.46 16.49 -16.11
C ALA A 107 -5.78 15.62 -17.20
N ASP A 108 -4.48 15.33 -17.02
CA ASP A 108 -3.67 14.45 -17.90
C ASP A 108 -3.97 12.95 -17.70
N LYS A 109 -4.95 12.58 -16.88
CA LYS A 109 -5.28 11.19 -16.48
C LYS A 109 -4.18 10.50 -15.66
N SER A 110 -3.21 11.27 -15.18
CA SER A 110 -2.24 10.82 -14.19
C SER A 110 -2.80 10.95 -12.78
N TYR A 111 -2.35 10.07 -11.89
CA TYR A 111 -2.59 10.16 -10.47
C TYR A 111 -1.38 10.78 -9.80
N SER A 112 -1.66 11.63 -8.81
CA SER A 112 -0.67 12.22 -7.92
C SER A 112 -1.16 12.09 -6.49
N LEU A 113 -0.27 12.21 -5.51
CA LEU A 113 -0.71 12.37 -4.13
C LEU A 113 -1.45 13.68 -3.93
N HIS A 114 -2.45 13.64 -3.05
CA HIS A 114 -3.16 14.84 -2.66
C HIS A 114 -2.21 15.78 -1.90
N PRO A 115 -2.26 17.11 -2.09
CA PRO A 115 -1.35 18.05 -1.41
C PRO A 115 -1.40 17.92 0.11
N ASP A 116 -2.58 17.65 0.67
CA ASP A 116 -2.75 17.39 2.11
C ASP A 116 -1.99 16.13 2.56
N ALA A 117 -2.01 15.09 1.72
CA ALA A 117 -1.30 13.86 1.99
C ALA A 117 0.23 14.04 1.89
N THR A 118 0.70 14.79 0.90
CA THR A 118 2.11 15.17 0.76
C THR A 118 2.56 16.00 1.96
N ALA A 119 1.79 17.02 2.35
CA ALA A 119 2.10 17.85 3.51
C ALA A 119 2.17 17.03 4.82
N ALA A 120 1.26 16.06 5.01
CA ALA A 120 1.31 15.14 6.15
C ALA A 120 2.57 14.28 6.17
N LEU A 121 3.10 13.89 5.00
CA LEU A 121 4.37 13.16 4.88
C LEU A 121 5.58 14.07 5.14
N GLU A 122 5.56 15.31 4.65
CA GLU A 122 6.63 16.30 4.88
C GLU A 122 6.70 16.74 6.35
N LEU A 123 5.56 16.89 7.03
CA LEU A 123 5.50 17.14 8.46
C LEU A 123 6.13 16.02 9.30
N GLN A 124 6.06 14.78 8.81
CA GLN A 124 6.72 13.63 9.43
C GLN A 124 8.23 13.59 9.15
N ASP A 125 8.67 14.10 8.00
CA ASP A 125 10.10 14.23 7.66
C ASP A 125 10.75 15.39 8.43
N SER A 126 9.98 16.45 8.68
CA SER A 126 10.42 17.67 9.37
C SER A 126 10.51 17.56 10.90
N MET A 127 10.34 16.36 11.50
CA MET A 127 10.69 16.15 12.90
C MET A 127 12.20 15.88 12.99
N PRO A 128 13.03 16.87 13.39
CA PRO A 128 14.44 16.61 13.62
C PRO A 128 14.56 15.55 14.71
N GLN A 129 15.28 14.47 14.38
CA GLN A 129 15.77 13.49 15.33
C GLN A 129 16.53 14.25 16.41
N SER A 130 15.83 14.49 17.52
CA SER A 130 16.33 15.27 18.63
C SER A 130 17.50 14.51 19.24
N ALA A 131 18.67 15.12 19.15
CA ALA A 131 19.76 14.99 20.12
C ALA A 131 20.20 13.56 20.47
N GLN A 132 21.21 13.04 19.76
CA GLN A 132 22.26 12.31 20.47
C GLN A 132 23.24 13.33 21.06
N ILE A 133 23.15 13.44 22.39
CA ILE A 133 23.92 14.27 23.32
C ILE A 133 25.19 13.54 23.75
N GLY A 134 26.27 14.31 23.97
CA GLY A 134 27.44 14.00 24.83
C GLY A 134 28.56 13.26 24.11
N ASP A 135 29.83 13.64 24.18
CA ASP A 135 30.62 14.54 25.05
C ASP A 135 31.77 15.10 24.20
#